data_AF-A0A1U7QGQ5-F1
#
_entry.id   AF-A0A1U7QGQ5-F1
#
_cell.length_a   1.000
_cell.length_b   1.000
_cell.length_c   1.000
_cell.angle_alpha   90.00
_cell.angle_beta   90.00
_cell.angle_gamma   90.00
#
_symmetry.space_group_name_H-M   'P 1'
#
loop_
_entity.id
_entity.type
_entity.pdbx_description
1 polymer ?
#
loop_
_entity_poly.entity_id
_entity_poly.type
_entity_poly.pdbx_seq_one_letter_code
_entity_poly.pdbx_strand_id
1 'polypeptide(L)'
;MAPSEPGGSVNPVPWAAALLLAVGMEGALALPEICTQCPGGVQNTSRVAVYCENTSALMQARCCLNQKGTILGIDLQNCSLKDPGPKFLQASAAVIIDLQANPLKGGLTNIFRGFTNLQTLILPPDVTCPGGINAWENITSFMDKQICQGQKDLCNSTGSPEMCPENGSCAPEGPGLLQCVCADGFHGYKCMRQGSFSLLMFFGILGSTTLAISILLWGTQRRKAKAS
;
A
#
# COMPACT_ATOMS: atom_id res chain seq x y z
N MET A 1 83.22 -23.71 -0.75
CA MET A 1 82.81 -24.39 0.51
C MET A 1 81.35 -24.08 0.74
N ALA A 2 80.51 -25.11 0.65
CA ALA A 2 79.11 -25.09 1.09
C ALA A 2 79.05 -25.33 2.61
N PRO A 3 77.86 -25.48 3.23
CA PRO A 3 76.72 -24.56 3.35
C PRO A 3 76.35 -24.39 4.86
N SER A 4 75.27 -23.67 5.20
CA SER A 4 74.30 -24.00 6.28
C SER A 4 73.34 -22.83 6.58
N GLU A 5 72.08 -22.95 6.15
CA GLU A 5 70.89 -22.48 6.89
C GLU A 5 70.44 -23.63 7.86
N PRO A 6 69.39 -23.51 8.72
CA PRO A 6 68.42 -22.42 8.94
C PRO A 6 68.13 -22.12 10.45
N GLY A 7 67.31 -21.11 10.73
CA GLY A 7 66.70 -20.94 12.05
C GLY A 7 65.73 -19.77 12.11
N GLY A 8 64.45 -20.05 11.86
CA GLY A 8 63.38 -19.05 11.85
C GLY A 8 63.04 -18.47 13.22
N SER A 9 62.52 -17.25 13.22
CA SER A 9 61.71 -16.72 14.30
C SER A 9 60.64 -15.77 13.74
N VAL A 10 59.45 -15.96 14.29
CA VAL A 10 58.15 -15.45 13.86
C VAL A 10 58.03 -13.97 14.16
N ASN A 11 57.62 -13.15 13.18
CA ASN A 11 57.20 -11.77 13.40
C ASN A 11 55.67 -11.66 13.33
N PRO A 12 55.02 -10.98 14.30
CA PRO A 12 53.58 -10.78 14.28
C PRO A 12 53.21 -9.69 13.28
N VAL A 13 52.28 -9.99 12.39
CA VAL A 13 51.68 -9.03 11.45
C VAL A 13 50.73 -8.10 12.22
N PRO A 14 50.89 -6.77 12.16
CA PRO A 14 49.85 -5.86 12.61
C PRO A 14 48.79 -5.73 11.50
N TRP A 15 47.64 -6.37 11.72
CA TRP A 15 46.39 -6.05 11.04
C TRP A 15 45.99 -4.59 11.33
N ALA A 16 46.31 -3.67 10.43
CA ALA A 16 45.63 -2.36 10.39
C ALA A 16 45.88 -1.65 9.05
N ALA A 17 45.17 -2.07 7.99
CA ALA A 17 44.81 -1.21 6.85
C ALA A 17 44.03 -2.01 5.82
N ALA A 18 42.76 -2.29 6.11
CA ALA A 18 41.83 -2.64 5.06
C ALA A 18 40.45 -2.06 5.40
N LEU A 19 39.89 -1.37 4.41
CA LEU A 19 38.46 -1.11 4.21
C LEU A 19 37.86 0.08 4.96
N LEU A 20 37.99 1.27 4.38
CA LEU A 20 36.88 2.23 4.29
C LEU A 20 36.92 2.97 2.93
N LEU A 21 36.69 2.23 1.84
CA LEU A 21 36.10 2.80 0.63
C LEU A 21 34.60 2.45 0.67
N ALA A 22 33.84 3.25 1.42
CA ALA A 22 32.39 3.26 1.28
C ALA A 22 32.08 3.92 -0.07
N VAL A 23 32.07 3.11 -1.12
CA VAL A 23 31.49 3.47 -2.40
C VAL A 23 30.05 3.89 -2.13
N GLY A 24 29.72 5.14 -2.47
CA GLY A 24 28.33 5.57 -2.60
C GLY A 24 27.68 4.76 -3.71
N MET A 25 27.14 3.59 -3.36
CA MET A 25 26.05 3.03 -4.12
C MET A 25 24.84 3.90 -3.77
N GLU A 26 24.55 4.88 -4.62
CA GLU A 26 23.16 5.27 -4.82
C GLU A 26 22.40 3.98 -5.12
N GLY A 27 21.73 3.45 -4.09
CA GLY A 27 21.02 2.20 -4.18
C GLY A 27 20.02 2.33 -5.32
N ALA A 28 20.20 1.52 -6.37
CA ALA A 28 19.20 1.39 -7.41
C ALA A 28 17.88 1.05 -6.72
N LEU A 29 16.90 1.95 -6.80
CA LEU A 29 15.57 1.70 -6.24
C LEU A 29 15.07 0.38 -6.83
N ALA A 30 14.78 -0.58 -5.96
CA ALA A 30 14.29 -1.88 -6.37
C ALA A 30 12.98 -1.72 -7.14
N LEU A 31 12.90 -2.34 -8.33
CA LEU A 31 11.71 -2.27 -9.17
C LEU A 31 10.53 -2.93 -8.44
N PRO A 32 9.37 -2.24 -8.29
CA PRO A 32 8.20 -2.85 -7.67
C PRO A 32 7.76 -4.11 -8.42
N GLU A 33 7.41 -5.15 -7.67
CA GLU A 33 7.11 -6.48 -8.23
C GLU A 33 5.92 -6.45 -9.20
N ILE A 34 4.95 -5.54 -8.97
CA ILE A 34 3.79 -5.34 -9.85
C ILE A 34 4.21 -5.00 -11.29
N CYS A 35 5.37 -4.35 -11.48
CA CYS A 35 5.91 -3.98 -12.79
C CYS A 35 6.39 -5.18 -13.62
N THR A 36 6.60 -6.33 -12.95
CA THR A 36 7.04 -7.59 -13.56
C THR A 36 5.99 -8.69 -13.52
N GLN A 37 4.81 -8.42 -12.94
CA GLN A 37 3.73 -9.40 -12.83
C GLN A 37 3.23 -9.89 -14.20
N CYS A 38 3.30 -9.03 -15.20
CA CYS A 38 2.99 -9.39 -16.58
C CYS A 38 4.26 -9.48 -17.42
N PRO A 39 4.52 -10.62 -18.08
CA PRO A 39 5.72 -10.80 -18.89
C PRO A 39 5.71 -9.89 -20.13
N GLY A 40 6.89 -9.61 -20.66
CA GLY A 40 7.08 -8.76 -21.84
C GLY A 40 7.12 -7.26 -21.52
N GLY A 41 7.41 -6.46 -22.54
CA GLY A 41 7.45 -5.00 -22.46
C GLY A 41 6.12 -4.36 -22.87
N VAL A 42 6.00 -3.07 -22.54
CA VAL A 42 4.87 -2.24 -22.98
C VAL A 42 4.91 -2.05 -24.50
N GLN A 43 3.73 -2.03 -25.14
CA GLN A 43 3.63 -1.70 -26.56
C GLN A 43 3.80 -0.18 -26.74
N ASN A 44 4.63 0.25 -27.69
CA ASN A 44 4.94 1.68 -27.91
C ASN A 44 3.71 2.57 -28.13
N THR A 45 2.60 1.99 -28.60
CA THR A 45 1.34 2.70 -28.84
C THR A 45 0.37 2.66 -27.67
N SER A 46 0.74 2.05 -26.53
CA SER A 46 -0.14 2.02 -25.37
C SER A 46 -0.26 3.42 -24.76
N ARG A 47 -1.43 3.73 -24.19
CA ARG A 47 -1.66 5.05 -23.59
C ARG A 47 -0.73 5.31 -22.42
N VAL A 48 -0.31 4.26 -21.71
CA VAL A 48 0.67 4.34 -20.62
C VAL A 48 2.06 4.71 -21.16
N ALA A 49 2.50 4.10 -22.26
CA ALA A 49 3.77 4.45 -22.90
C ALA A 49 3.80 5.92 -23.33
N VAL A 50 2.74 6.36 -24.02
CA VAL A 50 2.59 7.75 -24.49
C VAL A 50 2.57 8.73 -23.31
N TYR A 51 1.84 8.40 -22.23
CA TYR A 51 1.85 9.21 -21.02
C TYR A 51 3.25 9.31 -20.40
N CYS A 52 3.99 8.21 -20.37
CA CYS A 52 5.32 8.16 -19.78
C CYS A 52 6.33 9.03 -20.54
N GLU A 53 6.30 8.94 -21.87
CA GLU A 53 7.12 9.77 -22.75
C GLU A 53 6.81 11.26 -22.56
N ASN A 54 5.53 11.62 -22.52
CA ASN A 54 5.08 13.01 -22.33
C ASN A 54 5.46 13.60 -20.96
N THR A 55 5.67 12.76 -19.94
CA THR A 55 6.02 13.20 -18.58
C THR A 55 7.51 13.12 -18.28
N SER A 56 8.35 12.82 -19.29
CA SER A 56 9.80 12.57 -19.10
C SER A 56 10.09 11.52 -18.01
N ALA A 57 9.16 10.59 -17.82
CA ALA A 57 9.27 9.47 -16.90
C ALA A 57 9.89 8.26 -17.61
N LEU A 58 10.39 7.31 -16.83
CA LEU A 58 11.08 6.13 -17.35
C LEU A 58 10.13 4.95 -17.41
N MET A 59 9.97 4.37 -18.59
CA MET A 59 9.36 3.05 -18.74
C MET A 59 10.34 1.97 -18.26
N GLN A 60 9.94 1.21 -17.24
CA GLN A 60 10.67 0.06 -16.74
C GLN A 60 9.74 -1.14 -16.59
N ALA A 61 10.02 -2.20 -17.35
CA ALA A 61 9.12 -3.33 -17.55
C ALA A 61 7.71 -2.87 -17.99
N ARG A 62 6.69 -3.06 -17.14
CA ARG A 62 5.30 -2.62 -17.38
C ARG A 62 4.91 -1.31 -16.70
N CYS A 63 5.83 -0.68 -15.97
CA CYS A 63 5.55 0.53 -15.22
C CYS A 63 6.18 1.77 -15.85
N CYS A 64 5.46 2.88 -15.76
CA CYS A 64 6.00 4.22 -15.92
C CYS A 64 6.40 4.76 -14.55
N LEU A 65 7.69 5.02 -14.35
CA LEU A 65 8.27 5.45 -13.08
C LEU A 65 8.80 6.88 -13.17
N ASN A 66 8.52 7.69 -12.15
CA ASN A 66 9.19 8.97 -12.00
C ASN A 66 10.64 8.79 -11.47
N GLN A 67 11.38 9.89 -11.35
CA GLN A 67 12.76 9.89 -10.84
C GLN A 67 12.90 9.34 -9.41
N LYS A 68 11.82 9.34 -8.62
CA LYS A 68 11.76 8.81 -7.25
C LYS A 68 11.34 7.34 -7.20
N GLY A 69 11.14 6.68 -8.35
CA GLY A 69 10.64 5.31 -8.43
C GLY A 69 9.15 5.16 -8.12
N THR A 70 8.38 6.25 -8.06
CA THR A 70 6.91 6.19 -7.91
C THR A 70 6.28 5.76 -9.22
N ILE A 71 5.35 4.80 -9.15
CA ILE A 71 4.58 4.35 -10.31
C ILE A 71 3.55 5.43 -10.67
N LEU A 72 3.76 6.12 -11.80
CA LEU A 72 2.81 7.06 -12.37
C LEU A 72 1.83 6.37 -13.32
N GLY A 73 2.21 5.24 -13.90
CA GLY A 73 1.31 4.44 -14.71
C GLY A 73 1.74 3.00 -14.85
N ILE A 74 0.80 2.13 -15.19
CA ILE A 74 1.06 0.71 -15.37
C ILE A 74 0.23 0.12 -16.50
N ASP A 75 0.89 -0.66 -17.36
CA ASP A 75 0.29 -1.36 -18.48
C ASP A 75 0.30 -2.87 -18.22
N LEU A 76 -0.82 -3.38 -17.72
CA LEU A 76 -1.05 -4.81 -17.53
C LEU A 76 -2.05 -5.34 -18.56
N GLN A 77 -2.04 -4.81 -19.78
CA GLN A 77 -2.93 -5.30 -20.83
C GLN A 77 -2.53 -6.70 -21.31
N ASN A 78 -3.52 -7.53 -21.66
CA ASN A 78 -3.32 -8.86 -22.25
C ASN A 78 -2.41 -9.79 -21.43
N CYS A 79 -2.59 -9.78 -20.11
CA CYS A 79 -1.80 -10.56 -19.15
C CYS A 79 -2.54 -11.80 -18.65
N SER A 80 -3.70 -12.12 -19.23
CA SER A 80 -4.61 -13.20 -18.80
C SER A 80 -5.02 -13.10 -17.31
N LEU A 81 -5.07 -11.88 -16.78
CA LEU A 81 -5.41 -11.61 -15.39
C LEU A 81 -6.91 -11.79 -15.14
N LYS A 82 -7.25 -12.56 -14.10
CA LYS A 82 -8.64 -12.65 -13.58
C LYS A 82 -8.90 -11.63 -12.48
N ASP A 83 -7.84 -11.18 -11.84
CA ASP A 83 -7.79 -10.17 -10.78
C ASP A 83 -6.40 -9.49 -10.82
N PRO A 84 -6.27 -8.19 -10.48
CA PRO A 84 -4.98 -7.49 -10.45
C PRO A 84 -3.99 -8.04 -9.40
N GLY A 85 -4.46 -8.74 -8.37
CA GLY A 85 -3.65 -9.39 -7.34
C GLY A 85 -3.28 -8.50 -6.16
N PRO A 86 -2.70 -9.07 -5.09
CA PRO A 86 -2.46 -8.39 -3.82
C PRO A 86 -1.40 -7.29 -3.91
N LYS A 87 -0.52 -7.36 -4.92
CA LYS A 87 0.57 -6.39 -5.12
C LYS A 87 0.13 -5.15 -5.89
N PHE A 88 -1.13 -5.11 -6.37
CA PHE A 88 -1.66 -4.00 -7.15
C PHE A 88 -1.61 -2.66 -6.41
N LEU A 89 -1.78 -2.67 -5.08
CA LEU A 89 -1.67 -1.47 -4.23
C LEU A 89 -0.29 -0.79 -4.28
N GLN A 90 0.77 -1.46 -4.76
CA GLN A 90 2.07 -0.81 -5.01
C GLN A 90 1.94 0.34 -6.02
N ALA A 91 0.94 0.29 -6.91
CA ALA A 91 0.64 1.30 -7.91
C ALA A 91 -0.45 2.31 -7.47
N SER A 92 -0.76 2.44 -6.17
CA SER A 92 -1.84 3.34 -5.69
C SER A 92 -1.66 4.82 -6.08
N ALA A 93 -0.42 5.25 -6.34
CA ALA A 93 -0.10 6.60 -6.82
C ALA A 93 -0.30 6.77 -8.35
N ALA A 94 -0.66 5.72 -9.08
CA ALA A 94 -0.76 5.75 -10.53
C ALA A 94 -1.86 6.70 -11.01
N VAL A 95 -1.53 7.46 -12.05
CA VAL A 95 -2.40 8.40 -12.76
C VAL A 95 -3.06 7.71 -13.96
N ILE A 96 -2.40 6.72 -14.56
CA ILE A 96 -2.92 5.96 -15.69
C ILE A 96 -2.72 4.45 -15.52
N ILE A 97 -3.78 3.67 -15.72
CA ILE A 97 -3.74 2.21 -15.61
C ILE A 97 -4.42 1.58 -16.82
N ASP A 98 -3.75 0.64 -17.46
CA ASP A 98 -4.31 -0.17 -18.55
C ASP A 98 -4.45 -1.64 -18.11
N LEU A 99 -5.69 -2.11 -18.05
CA LEU A 99 -6.06 -3.50 -17.74
C LEU A 99 -6.82 -4.17 -18.90
N GLN A 100 -6.86 -3.57 -20.09
CA GLN A 100 -7.64 -4.09 -21.21
C GLN A 100 -7.17 -5.49 -21.64
N ALA A 101 -8.00 -6.19 -22.43
CA ALA A 101 -7.70 -7.54 -22.93
C ALA A 101 -7.38 -8.58 -21.84
N ASN A 102 -7.94 -8.43 -20.64
CA ASN A 102 -7.86 -9.41 -19.56
C ASN A 102 -9.24 -9.99 -19.24
N PRO A 103 -9.34 -11.27 -18.82
CA PRO A 103 -10.58 -11.89 -18.36
C PRO A 103 -10.95 -11.48 -16.93
N LEU A 104 -10.96 -10.17 -16.65
CA LEU A 104 -11.30 -9.63 -15.34
C LEU A 104 -12.78 -9.82 -15.02
N LYS A 105 -13.08 -10.10 -13.75
CA LYS A 105 -14.46 -10.10 -13.27
C LYS A 105 -14.85 -8.69 -12.80
N GLY A 106 -16.12 -8.32 -12.95
CA GLY A 106 -16.64 -7.06 -12.42
C GLY A 106 -16.54 -6.97 -10.89
N GLY A 107 -16.86 -5.79 -10.33
CA GLY A 107 -16.81 -5.55 -8.88
C GLY A 107 -15.44 -5.08 -8.37
N LEU A 108 -14.74 -4.26 -9.17
CA LEU A 108 -13.37 -3.82 -8.86
C LEU A 108 -13.28 -2.65 -7.86
N THR A 109 -14.40 -2.07 -7.40
CA THR A 109 -14.41 -0.85 -6.56
C THR A 109 -13.45 -0.91 -5.38
N ASN A 110 -13.45 -2.01 -4.62
CA ASN A 110 -12.59 -2.14 -3.44
C ASN A 110 -11.10 -2.34 -3.78
N ILE A 111 -10.78 -2.83 -4.99
CA ILE A 111 -9.39 -3.05 -5.43
C ILE A 111 -8.70 -1.71 -5.68
N PHE A 112 -9.46 -0.70 -6.11
CA PHE A 112 -8.98 0.66 -6.33
C PHE A 112 -9.05 1.55 -5.09
N ARG A 113 -9.24 0.97 -3.89
CA ARG A 113 -9.11 1.72 -2.64
C ARG A 113 -7.70 2.30 -2.51
N GLY A 114 -7.60 3.59 -2.21
CA GLY A 114 -6.35 4.34 -2.12
C GLY A 114 -5.81 4.89 -3.44
N PHE A 115 -6.43 4.59 -4.58
CA PHE A 115 -6.07 5.17 -5.88
C PHE A 115 -6.77 6.53 -6.05
N THR A 116 -6.21 7.58 -5.42
CA THR A 116 -6.86 8.91 -5.35
C THR A 116 -6.50 9.84 -6.51
N ASN A 117 -5.52 9.47 -7.34
CA ASN A 117 -4.96 10.32 -8.40
C ASN A 117 -5.24 9.79 -9.82
N LEU A 118 -6.17 8.83 -9.96
CA LEU A 118 -6.34 8.07 -11.19
C LEU A 118 -7.10 8.91 -12.22
N GLN A 119 -6.41 9.37 -13.27
CA GLN A 119 -7.00 10.19 -14.32
C GLN A 119 -7.51 9.36 -15.50
N THR A 120 -6.91 8.20 -15.76
CA THR A 120 -7.31 7.33 -16.87
C THR A 120 -7.22 5.87 -16.45
N LEU A 121 -8.34 5.17 -16.55
CA LEU A 121 -8.43 3.73 -16.32
C LEU A 121 -9.02 3.06 -17.57
N ILE A 122 -8.31 2.07 -18.10
CA ILE A 122 -8.73 1.33 -19.29
C ILE A 122 -9.03 -0.11 -18.86
N LEU A 123 -10.25 -0.55 -19.15
CA LEU A 123 -10.81 -1.82 -18.69
C LEU A 123 -11.28 -2.67 -19.87
N PRO A 124 -11.40 -4.00 -19.70
CA PRO A 124 -12.15 -4.86 -20.61
C PRO A 124 -13.61 -4.38 -20.77
N PRO A 125 -14.28 -4.70 -21.89
CA PRO A 125 -15.58 -4.11 -22.24
C PRO A 125 -16.71 -4.50 -21.28
N ASP A 126 -16.65 -5.70 -20.69
CA ASP A 126 -17.68 -6.21 -19.77
C ASP A 126 -17.45 -5.77 -18.30
N VAL A 127 -16.41 -4.98 -18.03
CA VAL A 127 -16.06 -4.52 -16.69
C VAL A 127 -16.47 -3.07 -16.55
N THR A 128 -17.32 -2.79 -15.55
CA THR A 128 -17.75 -1.42 -15.26
C THR A 128 -16.66 -0.63 -14.54
N CYS A 129 -16.58 0.67 -14.86
CA CYS A 129 -15.75 1.61 -14.12
C CYS A 129 -16.02 1.53 -12.60
N PRO A 130 -14.97 1.41 -11.77
CA PRO A 130 -15.08 1.42 -10.31
C PRO A 130 -15.84 2.66 -9.82
N GLY A 131 -16.83 2.47 -8.94
CA GLY A 131 -17.69 3.56 -8.46
C GLY A 131 -18.76 4.05 -9.45
N GLY A 132 -18.81 3.52 -10.67
CA GLY A 132 -19.80 3.85 -11.69
C GLY A 132 -19.74 5.29 -12.19
N ILE A 133 -20.81 5.77 -12.81
CA ILE A 133 -20.88 7.09 -13.48
C ILE A 133 -20.63 8.28 -12.53
N ASN A 134 -20.90 8.11 -11.24
CA ASN A 134 -20.71 9.18 -10.25
C ASN A 134 -19.25 9.38 -9.87
N ALA A 135 -18.39 8.39 -10.12
CA ALA A 135 -16.96 8.42 -9.77
C ALA A 135 -16.06 9.06 -10.84
N TRP A 136 -16.59 9.29 -12.06
CA TRP A 136 -15.80 9.70 -13.22
C TRP A 136 -16.45 10.88 -13.95
N GLU A 137 -15.63 11.77 -14.52
CA GLU A 137 -16.07 12.86 -15.39
C GLU A 137 -16.65 12.32 -16.70
N ASN A 138 -15.94 11.35 -17.30
CA ASN A 138 -16.36 10.75 -18.56
C ASN A 138 -16.11 9.24 -18.56
N ILE A 139 -17.06 8.49 -19.12
CA ILE A 139 -16.93 7.05 -19.38
C ILE A 139 -17.22 6.83 -20.85
N THR A 140 -16.22 6.32 -21.57
CA THR A 140 -16.35 6.00 -23.00
C THR A 140 -16.24 4.50 -23.20
N SER A 141 -17.28 3.88 -23.75
CA SER A 141 -17.31 2.45 -24.05
C SER A 141 -17.03 2.22 -25.54
N PHE A 142 -16.10 1.32 -25.83
CA PHE A 142 -15.79 0.79 -27.16
C PHE A 142 -16.13 -0.70 -27.21
N MET A 143 -16.04 -1.31 -28.39
CA MET A 143 -16.30 -2.75 -28.56
C MET A 143 -15.31 -3.64 -27.79
N ASP A 144 -14.07 -3.19 -27.67
CA ASP A 144 -12.92 -3.95 -27.14
C ASP A 144 -12.49 -3.51 -25.74
N LYS A 145 -13.00 -2.36 -25.25
CA LYS A 145 -12.57 -1.75 -24.00
C LYS A 145 -13.57 -0.72 -23.47
N GLN A 146 -13.43 -0.40 -22.20
CA GLN A 146 -14.06 0.75 -21.56
C GLN A 146 -12.97 1.69 -21.02
N ILE A 147 -13.18 3.00 -21.15
CA ILE A 147 -12.24 4.02 -20.65
C ILE A 147 -12.96 4.91 -19.66
N CYS A 148 -12.47 4.95 -18.42
CA CYS A 148 -12.92 5.84 -17.36
C CYS A 148 -11.92 7.00 -17.24
N GLN A 149 -12.40 8.24 -17.30
CA GLN A 149 -11.55 9.44 -17.31
C GLN A 149 -12.01 10.45 -16.29
N GLY A 150 -11.04 11.09 -15.63
CA GLY A 150 -11.25 12.14 -14.64
C GLY A 150 -11.93 11.61 -13.40
N GLN A 151 -11.17 11.01 -12.48
CA GLN A 151 -11.71 10.61 -11.18
C GLN A 151 -12.25 11.84 -10.45
N LYS A 152 -13.51 11.78 -10.02
CA LYS A 152 -14.16 12.83 -9.25
C LYS A 152 -13.82 12.71 -7.77
N ASP A 153 -13.56 13.85 -7.14
CA ASP A 153 -13.48 13.94 -5.69
C ASP A 153 -14.89 14.06 -5.09
N LEU A 154 -15.33 13.01 -4.39
CA LEU A 154 -16.62 12.96 -3.72
C LEU A 154 -16.74 13.99 -2.59
N CYS A 155 -15.63 14.37 -1.95
CA CYS A 155 -15.63 15.35 -0.87
C CYS A 155 -15.93 16.77 -1.37
N ASN A 156 -15.70 17.06 -2.66
CA ASN A 156 -16.02 18.35 -3.27
C ASN A 156 -17.48 18.45 -3.75
N SER A 157 -18.31 17.42 -3.52
CA SER A 157 -19.72 17.46 -3.90
C SER A 157 -20.49 18.41 -2.99
N THR A 158 -20.91 19.55 -3.54
CA THR A 158 -21.54 20.73 -2.91
C THR A 158 -22.87 20.49 -2.16
N GLY A 159 -23.27 19.25 -1.92
CA GLY A 159 -24.66 18.89 -1.59
C GLY A 159 -24.94 18.16 -0.27
N SER A 160 -23.94 17.79 0.54
CA SER A 160 -24.22 17.11 1.82
C SER A 160 -23.37 17.66 2.96
N PRO A 161 -23.95 18.51 3.83
CA PRO A 161 -23.29 19.02 5.04
C PRO A 161 -22.92 17.93 6.06
N GLU A 162 -23.35 16.68 5.87
CA GLU A 162 -23.21 15.58 6.84
C GLU A 162 -22.52 14.33 6.25
N MET A 163 -21.52 14.46 5.38
CA MET A 163 -20.76 13.27 4.93
C MET A 163 -19.91 12.66 6.06
N CYS A 164 -19.36 13.51 6.93
CA CYS A 164 -18.49 13.10 8.02
C CYS A 164 -19.02 13.62 9.37
N PRO A 165 -18.70 12.93 10.49
CA PRO A 165 -19.03 13.40 11.83
C PRO A 165 -18.33 14.73 12.14
N GLU A 166 -18.79 15.44 13.19
CA GLU A 166 -18.32 16.79 13.57
C GLU A 166 -16.78 16.90 13.68
N ASN A 167 -16.12 15.90 14.26
CA ASN A 167 -14.66 15.85 14.41
C ASN A 167 -13.96 15.08 13.29
N GLY A 168 -14.62 14.88 12.16
CA GLY A 168 -14.11 14.14 11.00
C GLY A 168 -14.07 15.00 9.75
N SER A 169 -12.95 14.95 9.04
CA SER A 169 -12.80 15.56 7.72
C SER A 169 -12.96 14.52 6.61
N CYS A 170 -13.68 14.88 5.54
CA CYS A 170 -13.77 14.04 4.34
C CYS A 170 -12.43 14.00 3.61
N ALA A 171 -12.02 12.80 3.20
CA ALA A 171 -10.90 12.59 2.30
C ALA A 171 -11.27 11.57 1.21
N PRO A 172 -10.79 11.74 -0.05
CA PRO A 172 -11.01 10.78 -1.10
C PRO A 172 -10.28 9.45 -0.79
N GLU A 173 -10.89 8.33 -1.15
CA GLU A 173 -10.33 7.00 -0.88
C GLU A 173 -10.28 6.10 -2.13
N GLY A 174 -10.43 6.66 -3.32
CA GLY A 174 -10.47 5.93 -4.59
C GLY A 174 -11.70 6.27 -5.43
N PRO A 175 -11.85 5.69 -6.63
CA PRO A 175 -12.98 6.00 -7.49
C PRO A 175 -14.29 5.52 -6.85
N GLY A 176 -15.19 6.47 -6.55
CA GLY A 176 -16.45 6.16 -5.89
C GLY A 176 -16.34 5.94 -4.38
N LEU A 177 -15.17 6.18 -3.78
CA LEU A 177 -14.90 5.95 -2.36
C LEU A 177 -14.45 7.23 -1.66
N LEU A 178 -14.95 7.40 -0.44
CA LEU A 178 -14.52 8.44 0.50
C LEU A 178 -14.30 7.82 1.87
N GLN A 179 -13.49 8.46 2.67
CA GLN A 179 -13.27 8.13 4.07
C GLN A 179 -13.38 9.38 4.94
N CYS A 180 -13.79 9.19 6.19
CA CYS A 180 -13.75 10.24 7.20
C CYS A 180 -12.52 10.03 8.08
N VAL A 181 -11.59 10.98 8.02
CA VAL A 181 -10.38 10.99 8.84
C VAL A 181 -10.66 11.85 10.08
N CYS A 182 -10.41 11.31 11.26
CA CYS A 182 -10.62 12.07 12.50
C CYS A 182 -9.59 13.19 12.64
N ALA A 183 -10.03 14.32 13.17
CA ALA A 183 -9.15 15.41 13.58
C ALA A 183 -8.16 14.95 14.66
N ASP A 184 -7.04 15.66 14.78
CA ASP A 184 -5.98 15.32 15.72
C ASP A 184 -6.50 15.19 17.16
N GLY A 185 -6.11 14.10 17.82
CA GLY A 185 -6.55 13.78 19.18
C GLY A 185 -7.92 13.13 19.28
N PHE A 186 -8.68 13.03 18.18
CA PHE A 186 -9.94 12.29 18.10
C PHE A 186 -9.77 10.92 17.43
N HIS A 187 -10.49 9.92 17.93
CA HIS A 187 -10.44 8.56 17.39
C HIS A 187 -11.73 7.79 17.69
N GLY A 188 -11.78 6.53 17.22
CA GLY A 188 -12.88 5.62 17.45
C GLY A 188 -14.09 5.86 16.54
N TYR A 189 -15.19 5.18 16.85
CA TYR A 189 -16.42 5.29 16.07
C TYR A 189 -16.91 6.75 16.03
N LYS A 190 -17.11 7.28 14.81
CA LYS A 190 -17.53 8.66 14.53
C LYS A 190 -16.63 9.75 15.15
N CYS A 191 -15.36 9.46 15.42
CA CYS A 191 -14.43 10.45 15.99
C CYS A 191 -14.89 11.06 17.33
N MET A 192 -15.61 10.28 18.15
CA MET A 192 -16.21 10.76 19.41
C MET A 192 -15.29 10.63 20.63
N ARG A 193 -14.17 9.90 20.53
CA ARG A 193 -13.25 9.70 21.66
C ARG A 193 -12.07 10.65 21.54
N GLN A 194 -11.76 11.33 22.64
CA GLN A 194 -10.62 12.23 22.74
C GLN A 194 -9.53 11.62 23.63
N GLY A 195 -8.26 11.86 23.31
CA GLY A 195 -7.11 11.42 24.09
C GLY A 195 -6.72 9.96 23.81
N SER A 196 -5.93 9.35 24.70
CA SER A 196 -5.47 7.96 24.56
C SER A 196 -6.19 7.03 25.52
N PHE A 197 -6.56 5.83 25.08
CA PHE A 197 -7.08 4.81 25.99
C PHE A 197 -5.97 4.34 26.95
N SER A 198 -6.16 4.57 28.26
CA SER A 198 -5.16 4.18 29.27
C SER A 198 -5.18 2.67 29.52
N LEU A 199 -4.36 1.95 28.77
CA LEU A 199 -4.20 0.49 28.91
C LEU A 199 -3.81 0.09 30.34
N LEU A 200 -2.98 0.90 31.01
CA LEU A 200 -2.56 0.66 32.39
C LEU A 200 -3.73 0.71 33.37
N MET A 201 -4.65 1.67 33.23
CA MET A 201 -5.84 1.72 34.08
C MET A 201 -6.75 0.53 33.79
N PHE A 202 -6.99 0.22 32.52
CA PHE A 202 -7.88 -0.88 32.13
C PHE A 202 -7.37 -2.22 32.64
N PHE A 203 -6.12 -2.58 32.32
CA PHE A 203 -5.51 -3.83 32.78
C PHE A 203 -5.23 -3.82 34.28
N GLY A 204 -4.94 -2.67 34.89
CA GLY A 204 -4.78 -2.55 36.34
C GLY A 204 -6.07 -2.90 37.09
N ILE A 205 -7.21 -2.37 36.66
CA ILE A 205 -8.52 -2.67 37.26
C ILE A 205 -8.90 -4.14 37.01
N LEU A 206 -8.79 -4.62 35.77
CA LEU A 206 -9.10 -6.01 35.43
C LEU A 206 -8.19 -7.00 36.18
N GLY A 207 -6.89 -6.73 36.22
CA GLY A 207 -5.91 -7.56 36.90
C GLY A 207 -6.13 -7.60 38.41
N SER A 208 -6.33 -6.44 39.04
CA SER A 208 -6.54 -6.36 40.49
C SER A 208 -7.85 -7.02 40.93
N THR A 209 -8.94 -6.80 40.20
CA THR A 209 -10.24 -7.45 40.49
C THR A 209 -10.15 -8.96 40.32
N THR A 210 -9.52 -9.43 39.24
CA THR A 210 -9.30 -10.87 39.01
C THR A 210 -8.48 -11.49 40.13
N LEU A 211 -7.34 -10.87 40.50
CA LEU A 211 -6.49 -11.36 41.57
C LEU A 211 -7.24 -11.41 42.91
N ALA A 212 -7.99 -10.36 43.23
CA ALA A 212 -8.78 -10.30 44.47
C ALA A 212 -9.83 -11.42 44.52
N ILE A 213 -10.57 -11.63 43.42
CA ILE A 213 -11.56 -12.71 43.30
C ILE A 213 -10.88 -14.08 43.41
N SER A 214 -9.74 -14.30 42.73
CA SER A 214 -8.99 -15.55 42.82
C SER A 214 -8.53 -15.84 44.26
N ILE A 215 -8.05 -14.83 44.99
CA ILE A 215 -7.64 -14.96 46.40
C ILE A 215 -8.85 -15.30 47.28
N LEU A 216 -10.00 -14.63 47.08
CA LEU A 216 -11.22 -14.88 47.83
C LEU A 216 -11.76 -16.29 47.58
N LEU A 217 -11.82 -16.72 46.32
CA LEU A 217 -12.25 -18.07 45.94
C LEU A 217 -11.29 -19.12 46.51
N TRP A 218 -9.98 -18.90 46.40
CA TRP A 218 -8.98 -19.79 47.01
C TRP A 218 -9.15 -19.89 48.53
N GLY A 219 -9.30 -18.75 49.21
CA GLY A 219 -9.44 -18.70 50.67
C GLY A 219 -10.71 -19.38 51.16
N THR A 220 -11.84 -19.18 50.49
CA THR A 220 -13.13 -19.76 50.87
C THR A 220 -13.22 -21.24 50.51
N GLN A 221 -12.78 -21.66 49.32
CA GLN A 221 -12.81 -23.07 48.91
C GLN A 221 -11.78 -23.91 49.68
N ARG A 222 -10.58 -23.40 49.95
CA ARG A 222 -9.57 -24.13 50.74
C ARG A 222 -9.97 -24.28 52.21
N ARG A 223 -10.73 -23.34 52.77
CA ARG A 223 -11.29 -23.47 54.14
C ARG A 223 -12.38 -24.54 54.18
N LYS A 224 -13.21 -24.66 53.14
CA LYS A 224 -14.21 -25.74 53.06
C LYS A 224 -13.59 -27.14 52.97
N ALA A 225 -12.47 -27.29 52.25
CA ALA A 225 -11.76 -28.57 52.16
C ALA A 225 -11.06 -29.02 53.45
N LYS A 226 -10.85 -28.12 54.43
CA LYS A 226 -10.21 -28.43 55.72
C LYS A 226 -11.20 -28.62 56.89
N ALA A 227 -12.49 -28.41 56.66
CA ALA A 227 -13.54 -28.48 57.66
C ALA A 227 -14.47 -29.70 57.48
N SER A 228 -14.08 -30.66 56.64
CA SER A 228 -14.71 -31.97 56.44
C SER A 228 -13.67 -33.06 56.67
#